data_AF-A0A9N9TZM7-F1
#
_entry.id   AF-A0A9N9TZM7-F1
#
_cell.length_a   1.000
_cell.length_b   1.000
_cell.length_c   1.000
_cell.angle_alpha   90.00
_cell.angle_beta   90.00
_cell.angle_gamma   90.00
#
_symmetry.space_group_name_H-M   'P 1'
#
loop_
_entity.id
_entity.type
_entity.pdbx_description
1 polymer ?
#
loop_
_entity_poly.entity_id
_entity_poly.type
_entity_poly.pdbx_seq_one_letter_code
_entity_poly.pdbx_strand_id
1 'polypeptide(L)'
;MKLIIFLCLTIVALVQAEGEEEREKLNEQVKKCEEELGGPKNLLEKLEKGEDIGDATKAGKMALCFNVKMGHMDADGDVVEPEFVEHVERLTSNVALRGKIVDECGKKNGETPEIAALNFVRCMLRLVP
;
A
#
# COMPACT_ATOMS: atom_id res chain seq x y z
N MET A 1 37.18 1.73 -17.13
CA MET A 1 36.30 2.88 -16.85
C MET A 1 35.07 2.95 -17.75
N LYS A 2 35.19 2.96 -19.09
CA LYS A 2 34.03 3.02 -20.02
C LYS A 2 33.02 1.87 -19.83
N LEU A 3 33.48 0.65 -19.58
CA LEU A 3 32.63 -0.52 -19.32
C LEU A 3 31.84 -0.45 -18.00
N ILE A 4 32.38 0.23 -16.97
CA ILE A 4 31.70 0.37 -15.66
C ILE A 4 30.57 1.42 -15.76
N ILE A 5 30.77 2.46 -16.57
CA ILE A 5 29.77 3.51 -16.80
C ILE A 5 28.54 2.95 -17.54
N PHE A 6 28.74 2.07 -18.53
CA PHE A 6 27.63 1.41 -19.23
C PHE A 6 26.84 0.45 -18.34
N LEU A 7 27.49 -0.21 -17.36
CA LEU A 7 26.83 -1.15 -16.45
C LEU A 7 25.96 -0.45 -15.40
N CYS A 8 26.34 0.74 -14.93
CA CYS A 8 25.51 1.50 -13.99
C CYS A 8 24.25 2.10 -14.65
N LEU A 9 24.33 2.45 -15.94
CA LEU A 9 23.20 3.04 -16.68
C LEU A 9 22.05 2.05 -16.94
N THR A 10 22.35 0.76 -17.12
CA THR A 10 21.30 -0.25 -17.33
C THR A 10 20.54 -0.60 -16.05
N ILE A 11 21.19 -0.53 -14.89
CA ILE A 11 20.56 -0.84 -13.60
C ILE A 11 19.55 0.26 -13.21
N VAL A 12 19.86 1.53 -13.47
CA VAL A 12 18.94 2.65 -13.15
C VAL A 12 17.66 2.59 -13.99
N ALA A 13 17.74 2.15 -15.24
CA ALA A 13 16.56 2.03 -16.12
C ALA A 13 15.61 0.90 -15.68
N LEU A 14 16.12 -0.18 -15.09
CA LEU A 14 15.29 -1.30 -14.59
C LEU A 14 14.48 -0.92 -13.35
N VAL A 15 15.11 -0.18 -12.41
CA VAL A 15 14.44 0.27 -11.17
C VAL A 15 13.28 1.23 -11.46
N GLN A 16 13.39 2.07 -12.51
CA GLN A 16 12.32 2.98 -12.89
C GLN A 16 11.11 2.24 -13.50
N ALA A 17 11.34 1.16 -14.26
CA ALA A 17 10.27 0.38 -14.88
C ALA A 17 9.46 -0.43 -13.86
N GLU A 18 10.11 -1.04 -12.86
CA GLU A 18 9.41 -1.80 -11.80
C GLU A 18 8.52 -0.90 -10.93
N GLY A 19 9.01 0.29 -10.58
CA GLY A 19 8.24 1.27 -9.80
C GLY A 19 7.01 1.81 -10.53
N GLU A 20 7.06 1.93 -11.87
CA GLU A 20 5.91 2.33 -12.67
C GLU A 20 4.84 1.24 -12.74
N GLU A 21 5.24 -0.03 -12.88
CA GLU A 21 4.33 -1.19 -12.94
C GLU A 21 3.58 -1.38 -11.60
N GLU A 22 4.27 -1.27 -10.46
CA GLU A 22 3.64 -1.38 -9.14
C GLU A 22 2.64 -0.24 -8.92
N ARG A 23 2.99 0.99 -9.33
CA ARG A 23 2.09 2.15 -9.23
C ARG A 23 0.87 2.03 -10.13
N GLU A 24 1.01 1.46 -11.33
CA GLU A 24 -0.11 1.21 -12.23
C GLU A 24 -1.07 0.16 -11.65
N LYS A 25 -0.55 -0.94 -11.11
CA LYS A 25 -1.35 -1.95 -10.41
C LYS A 25 -2.10 -1.36 -9.21
N LEU A 26 -1.43 -0.56 -8.39
CA LEU A 26 -2.06 0.14 -7.26
C LEU A 26 -3.24 0.99 -7.72
N ASN A 27 -3.04 1.83 -8.73
CA ASN A 27 -4.09 2.70 -9.28
C ASN A 27 -5.25 1.90 -9.90
N GLU A 28 -4.95 0.80 -10.58
CA GLU A 28 -5.97 -0.07 -11.18
C GLU A 28 -6.87 -0.70 -10.11
N GLN A 29 -6.30 -1.21 -9.01
CA GLN A 29 -7.10 -1.83 -7.94
C GLN A 29 -7.92 -0.78 -7.18
N VAL A 30 -7.37 0.40 -6.90
CA VAL A 30 -8.12 1.52 -6.31
C VAL A 30 -9.32 1.86 -7.17
N LYS A 31 -9.11 2.02 -8.49
CA LYS A 31 -10.19 2.34 -9.42
C LYS A 31 -11.27 1.25 -9.47
N LYS A 32 -10.89 -0.03 -9.49
CA LYS A 32 -11.86 -1.14 -9.43
C LYS A 32 -12.70 -1.09 -8.15
N CYS A 33 -12.09 -0.85 -7.00
CA CYS A 33 -12.81 -0.72 -5.74
C CYS A 33 -13.73 0.51 -5.69
N GLU A 34 -13.30 1.63 -6.29
CA GLU A 34 -14.14 2.83 -6.47
C GLU A 34 -15.39 2.53 -7.33
N GLU A 35 -15.21 1.80 -8.44
CA GLU A 35 -16.30 1.41 -9.35
C GLU A 35 -17.28 0.40 -8.71
N GLU A 36 -16.78 -0.57 -7.94
CA GLU A 36 -17.57 -1.62 -7.31
C GLU A 36 -18.43 -1.10 -6.14
N LEU A 37 -17.85 -0.26 -5.28
CA LEU A 37 -18.46 0.08 -3.98
C LEU A 37 -19.09 1.47 -3.97
N GLY A 38 -18.59 2.37 -4.82
CA GLY A 38 -18.81 3.80 -4.67
C GLY A 38 -18.15 4.33 -3.39
N GLY A 39 -17.57 5.53 -3.46
CA GLY A 39 -16.91 6.09 -2.28
C GLY A 39 -16.12 7.36 -2.56
N PRO A 40 -15.31 7.81 -1.60
CA PRO A 40 -14.48 8.99 -1.75
C PRO A 40 -13.46 8.76 -2.86
N LYS A 41 -13.58 9.51 -3.95
CA LYS A 41 -12.55 9.55 -4.99
C LYS A 41 -11.23 9.95 -4.38
N ASN A 42 -10.16 9.32 -4.85
CA ASN A 42 -8.79 9.60 -4.44
C ASN A 42 -8.59 9.39 -2.92
N LEU A 43 -9.17 8.32 -2.36
CA LEU A 43 -9.08 8.03 -0.92
C LEU A 43 -7.63 8.04 -0.40
N LEU A 44 -6.70 7.45 -1.15
CA LEU A 44 -5.28 7.42 -0.77
C LEU A 44 -4.67 8.82 -0.71
N GLU A 45 -4.86 9.63 -1.77
CA GLU A 45 -4.36 11.02 -1.84
C GLU A 45 -4.91 11.87 -0.69
N LYS A 46 -6.20 11.69 -0.36
CA LYS A 46 -6.82 12.39 0.77
C LYS A 46 -6.23 11.98 2.11
N LEU A 47 -6.00 10.68 2.31
CA LEU A 47 -5.36 10.17 3.53
C LEU A 47 -3.93 10.67 3.66
N GLU A 48 -3.15 10.69 2.58
CA GLU A 48 -1.79 11.24 2.52
C GLU A 48 -1.76 12.72 2.90
N LYS A 49 -2.71 13.51 2.41
CA LYS A 49 -2.81 14.95 2.68
C LYS A 49 -3.51 15.29 4.00
N GLY A 50 -4.04 14.29 4.71
CA GLY A 50 -4.86 14.51 5.91
C GLY A 50 -6.18 15.26 5.64
N GLU A 51 -6.68 15.17 4.42
CA GLU A 51 -7.95 15.79 4.01
C GLU A 51 -9.17 14.99 4.48
N ASP A 52 -10.35 15.61 4.40
CA ASP A 52 -11.60 14.93 4.71
C ASP A 52 -11.88 13.77 3.74
N ILE A 53 -11.86 12.56 4.30
CA ILE A 53 -12.16 11.31 3.61
C ILE A 53 -13.65 11.10 3.40
N GLY A 54 -14.51 12.00 3.90
CA GLY A 54 -15.95 11.93 3.76
C GLY A 54 -16.56 10.78 4.58
N ASP A 55 -17.35 9.94 3.93
CA ASP A 55 -18.04 8.81 4.58
C ASP A 55 -17.02 7.74 5.03
N ALA A 56 -16.74 7.71 6.33
CA ALA A 56 -15.79 6.77 6.94
C ALA A 56 -16.17 5.30 6.71
N THR A 57 -17.46 4.98 6.57
CA THR A 57 -17.92 3.61 6.30
C THR A 57 -17.52 3.21 4.88
N LYS A 58 -17.74 4.10 3.91
CA LYS A 58 -17.34 3.85 2.51
C LYS A 58 -15.82 3.84 2.36
N ALA A 59 -15.13 4.73 3.05
CA ALA A 59 -13.67 4.75 3.08
C ALA A 59 -13.09 3.44 3.61
N GLY A 60 -13.64 2.91 4.70
CA GLY A 60 -13.22 1.61 5.24
C GLY A 60 -13.49 0.44 4.29
N LYS A 61 -14.66 0.40 3.63
CA LYS A 61 -14.97 -0.61 2.62
C LYS A 61 -14.02 -0.55 1.42
N MET A 62 -13.70 0.66 0.94
CA MET A 62 -12.72 0.86 -0.12
C MET A 62 -11.33 0.40 0.30
N ALA A 63 -10.89 0.76 1.52
CA ALA A 63 -9.60 0.34 2.05
C ALA A 63 -9.52 -1.20 2.16
N LEU A 64 -10.58 -1.86 2.64
CA LEU A 64 -10.62 -3.31 2.72
C LEU A 64 -10.56 -3.96 1.33
N CYS A 65 -11.41 -3.51 0.40
CA CYS A 65 -11.40 -3.99 -0.98
C CYS A 65 -10.01 -3.90 -1.62
N PHE A 66 -9.35 -2.76 -1.45
CA PHE A 66 -8.02 -2.53 -1.99
C PHE A 66 -6.98 -3.48 -1.37
N ASN A 67 -6.92 -3.57 -0.03
CA ASN A 67 -5.92 -4.41 0.63
C ASN A 67 -6.13 -5.91 0.38
N VAL A 68 -7.38 -6.36 0.24
CA VAL A 68 -7.70 -7.73 -0.16
C VAL A 68 -7.25 -8.01 -1.59
N LYS A 69 -7.53 -7.12 -2.55
CA LYS A 69 -7.09 -7.30 -3.94
C LYS A 69 -5.57 -7.23 -4.11
N MET A 70 -4.89 -6.48 -3.24
CA MET A 70 -3.42 -6.44 -3.19
C MET A 70 -2.81 -7.65 -2.46
N GLY A 71 -3.63 -8.45 -1.77
CA GLY A 71 -3.18 -9.62 -0.99
C GLY A 71 -2.57 -9.28 0.37
N HIS A 72 -2.65 -8.01 0.82
CA HIS A 72 -2.11 -7.59 2.12
C HIS A 72 -3.02 -7.97 3.29
N MET A 73 -4.32 -8.14 3.03
CA MET A 73 -5.32 -8.52 4.03
C MET A 73 -6.26 -9.59 3.48
N ASP A 74 -6.87 -10.35 4.37
CA ASP A 74 -8.02 -11.18 4.05
C ASP A 74 -9.36 -10.43 4.23
N ALA A 75 -10.47 -11.11 3.96
CA ALA A 75 -11.81 -10.54 4.06
C ALA A 75 -12.22 -10.21 5.50
N ASP A 76 -11.58 -10.81 6.50
CA ASP A 76 -11.80 -10.53 7.91
C ASP A 76 -10.96 -9.33 8.39
N GLY A 77 -10.09 -8.79 7.53
CA GLY A 77 -9.21 -7.66 7.83
C GLY A 77 -7.96 -8.05 8.61
N ASP A 78 -7.63 -9.35 8.64
CA ASP A 78 -6.37 -9.84 9.15
C ASP A 78 -5.28 -9.65 8.10
N VAL A 79 -4.09 -9.22 8.54
CA VAL A 79 -2.94 -9.00 7.65
C VAL A 79 -2.38 -10.35 7.22
N VAL A 80 -2.20 -10.55 5.92
CA VAL A 80 -1.56 -11.75 5.37
C VAL A 80 -0.05 -11.55 5.46
N GLU A 81 0.54 -12.06 6.55
CA GLU A 81 1.91 -11.73 6.97
C GLU A 81 2.98 -12.00 5.90
N PRO A 82 3.02 -13.16 5.20
CA PRO A 82 4.05 -13.41 4.19
C PRO A 82 4.04 -12.39 3.05
N GLU A 83 2.87 -12.11 2.50
CA GLU A 83 2.65 -11.18 1.39
C GLU A 83 2.93 -9.74 1.82
N PHE A 84 2.57 -9.38 3.05
CA PHE A 84 2.86 -8.08 3.62
C PHE A 84 4.36 -7.85 3.83
N VAL A 85 5.08 -8.83 4.41
CA VAL A 85 6.53 -8.75 4.59
C VAL A 85 7.23 -8.60 3.24
N GLU A 86 6.83 -9.39 2.24
CA GLU A 86 7.39 -9.30 0.89
C GLU A 86 7.16 -7.90 0.26
N HIS A 87 5.97 -7.32 0.43
CA HIS A 87 5.69 -5.97 -0.04
C HIS A 87 6.57 -4.93 0.66
N VAL A 88 6.74 -5.01 1.98
CA VAL A 88 7.61 -4.10 2.74
C VAL A 88 9.07 -4.21 2.30
N GLU A 89 9.53 -5.40 1.94
CA GLU A 89 10.87 -5.62 1.38
C GLU A 89 11.08 -4.94 0.03
N ARG A 90 10.04 -4.88 -0.81
CA ARG A 90 10.08 -4.14 -2.08
C ARG A 90 10.05 -2.63 -1.88
N LEU A 91 9.31 -2.15 -0.88
CA LEU A 91 9.17 -0.70 -0.62
C LEU A 91 10.46 -0.04 -0.12
N THR A 92 11.30 -0.73 0.64
CA THR A 92 12.49 -0.11 1.21
C THR A 92 13.63 -1.08 1.51
N SER A 93 14.86 -0.69 1.14
CA SER A 93 16.07 -1.41 1.51
C SER A 93 16.51 -1.15 2.97
N ASN A 94 15.91 -0.19 3.68
CA ASN A 94 16.26 0.15 5.05
C ASN A 94 15.71 -0.91 6.04
N VAL A 95 16.59 -1.78 6.54
CA VAL A 95 16.24 -2.89 7.44
C VAL A 95 15.53 -2.42 8.73
N ALA A 96 15.97 -1.31 9.32
CA ALA A 96 15.34 -0.78 10.54
C ALA A 96 13.91 -0.28 10.27
N LEU A 97 13.70 0.36 9.11
CA LEU A 97 12.37 0.79 8.70
C LEU A 97 11.47 -0.40 8.37
N ARG A 98 12.00 -1.45 7.71
CA ARG A 98 11.25 -2.69 7.42
C ARG A 98 10.71 -3.33 8.69
N GLY A 99 11.58 -3.57 9.67
CA GLY A 99 11.18 -4.15 10.96
C GLY A 99 10.11 -3.30 11.65
N LYS A 100 10.27 -1.97 11.61
CA LYS A 100 9.29 -1.05 12.17
C LYS A 100 7.92 -1.13 11.48
N ILE A 101 7.88 -1.19 10.14
CA ILE A 101 6.62 -1.31 9.39
C ILE A 101 5.93 -2.64 9.69
N VAL A 102 6.68 -3.75 9.68
CA VAL A 102 6.16 -5.08 9.99
C VAL A 102 5.60 -5.13 11.41
N ASP A 103 6.35 -4.61 12.39
CA ASP A 103 5.95 -4.63 13.80
C ASP A 103 4.73 -3.75 14.09
N GLU A 104 4.66 -2.54 13.50
CA GLU A 104 3.61 -1.57 13.79
C GLU A 104 2.35 -1.74 12.94
N CYS A 105 2.48 -2.15 11.67
CA CYS A 105 1.37 -2.23 10.73
C CYS A 105 0.96 -3.67 10.38
N GLY A 106 1.79 -4.67 10.67
CA GLY A 106 1.56 -6.07 10.29
C GLY A 106 0.55 -6.83 11.13
N LYS A 107 -0.28 -6.14 11.93
CA LYS A 107 -1.27 -6.75 12.81
C LYS A 107 -2.62 -6.09 12.60
N LYS A 108 -3.68 -6.89 12.71
CA LYS A 108 -5.05 -6.39 12.69
C LYS A 108 -5.27 -5.35 13.78
N ASN A 109 -5.85 -4.22 13.40
CA ASN A 109 -6.12 -3.11 14.30
C ASN A 109 -7.48 -2.45 13.99
N GLY A 110 -8.55 -2.99 14.55
CA GLY A 110 -9.90 -2.46 14.39
C GLY A 110 -10.96 -3.48 14.83
N GLU A 111 -12.16 -2.99 15.17
CA GLU A 111 -13.27 -3.84 15.60
C GLU A 111 -13.99 -4.51 14.43
N THR A 112 -13.90 -3.92 13.23
CA THR A 112 -14.44 -4.48 11.98
C THR A 112 -13.35 -4.57 10.92
N PRO A 113 -13.51 -5.43 9.90
CA PRO A 113 -12.56 -5.54 8.78
C PRO A 113 -12.29 -4.19 8.09
N GLU A 114 -13.33 -3.37 7.91
CA GLU A 114 -13.23 -2.05 7.27
C GLU A 114 -12.42 -1.04 8.10
N ILE A 115 -12.62 -1.05 9.42
CA ILE A 115 -11.84 -0.20 10.34
C ILE A 115 -10.39 -0.67 10.36
N ALA A 116 -10.15 -1.99 10.39
CA ALA A 116 -8.82 -2.58 10.36
C ALA A 116 -8.06 -2.17 9.09
N ALA A 117 -8.69 -2.27 7.92
CA ALA A 117 -8.09 -1.89 6.65
C ALA A 117 -7.78 -0.38 6.57
N LEU A 118 -8.69 0.47 7.04
CA LEU A 118 -8.45 1.92 7.04
C LEU A 118 -7.30 2.31 7.98
N ASN A 119 -7.20 1.65 9.14
CA ASN A 119 -6.10 1.85 10.08
C ASN A 119 -4.77 1.34 9.51
N PHE A 120 -4.77 0.23 8.78
CA PHE A 120 -3.60 -0.28 8.08
C PHE A 120 -3.06 0.72 7.06
N VAL A 121 -3.92 1.27 6.18
CA VAL A 121 -3.51 2.29 5.21
C VAL A 121 -2.89 3.50 5.91
N ARG A 122 -3.51 4.01 6.97
CA ARG A 122 -2.96 5.12 7.77
C ARG A 122 -1.61 4.78 8.40
N CYS A 123 -1.44 3.54 8.88
CA CYS A 123 -0.19 3.08 9.45
C CYS A 123 0.93 3.09 8.41
N MET A 124 0.65 2.57 7.21
CA MET A 124 1.59 2.56 6.09
C MET A 124 1.99 3.98 5.67
N LEU A 125 1.03 4.87 5.43
CA LEU A 125 1.29 6.26 5.03
C LEU A 125 2.09 7.06 6.06
N ARG A 126 2.01 6.71 7.35
CA ARG A 126 2.81 7.34 8.40
C ARG A 126 4.28 6.94 8.36
N LEU A 127 4.59 5.72 7.90
CA LEU A 127 5.95 5.16 7.92
C LEU A 127 6.62 5.15 6.55
N VAL A 128 5.83 5.15 5.48
CA VAL A 128 6.25 5.18 4.07
C VAL A 128 5.55 6.38 3.41
N PRO A 129 6.06 7.61 3.61
CA PRO A 129 5.52 8.81 3.00
C PRO A 129 5.91 8.97 1.52
#